data_AF-W6S3X0-F1
#
_entry.id   AF-W6S3X0-F1
#
_cell.length_a   1.000
_cell.length_b   1.000
_cell.length_c   1.000
_cell.angle_alpha   90.00
_cell.angle_beta   90.00
_cell.angle_gamma   90.00
#
_symmetry.space_group_name_H-M   'P 1'
#
loop_
_entity.id
_entity.type
_entity.pdbx_description
1 polymer ?
#
loop_
_entity_poly.entity_id
_entity_poly.type
_entity_poly.pdbx_seq_one_letter_code
_entity_poly.pdbx_strand_id
1 'polypeptide(L)'
;MSPGAFQPIAADDVANFVAEAASARPLSGSFDIAGPQQKPMSDFLSHYLAAAGDARKVVADPTAKYFGAAVDDESLVPLGPAKLDQLDFDTWFAKRGCRLPNWPPPGTPRGNLVRQGPGGFRGYHSKGDGIEGGPALDLHSTHRAAGTPRPLLFRQV
;
A
#
# COMPACT_ATOMS: atom_id res chain seq x y z
N MET A 1 17.23 6.37 -12.24
CA MET A 1 16.21 6.76 -11.24
C MET A 1 16.27 8.25 -11.08
N SER A 2 15.14 8.97 -10.98
CA SER A 2 15.21 10.42 -10.81
C SER A 2 15.98 10.80 -9.54
N PRO A 3 16.84 11.84 -9.56
CA PRO A 3 17.56 12.32 -8.38
C PRO A 3 16.71 13.19 -7.44
N GLY A 4 15.48 13.55 -7.84
CA GLY A 4 14.63 14.46 -7.06
C GLY A 4 14.40 14.00 -5.61
N ALA A 5 14.27 14.99 -4.73
CA ALA A 5 13.92 14.77 -3.33
C ALA A 5 12.60 14.00 -3.16
N PHE A 6 12.55 13.21 -2.10
CA PHE A 6 11.44 12.33 -1.74
C PHE A 6 11.30 12.31 -0.23
N GLN A 7 10.06 12.37 0.28
CA GLN A 7 9.78 12.39 1.71
C GLN A 7 8.69 11.36 2.07
N PRO A 8 9.02 10.06 2.09
CA PRO A 8 8.04 9.00 2.26
C PRO A 8 7.40 9.01 3.64
N ILE A 9 6.10 8.72 3.69
CA ILE A 9 5.33 8.44 4.91
C ILE A 9 4.85 6.98 4.86
N ALA A 10 4.77 6.31 6.01
CA ALA A 10 4.27 4.94 6.06
C ALA A 10 2.77 4.89 5.75
N ALA A 11 2.32 3.79 5.13
CA ALA A 11 0.91 3.65 4.75
C ALA A 11 -0.05 3.64 5.95
N ASP A 12 0.35 3.04 7.07
CA ASP A 12 -0.44 3.03 8.31
C ASP A 12 -0.61 4.46 8.86
N ASP A 13 0.42 5.29 8.75
CA ASP A 13 0.43 6.68 9.19
C ASP A 13 -0.45 7.57 8.30
N VAL A 14 -0.41 7.36 6.98
CA VAL A 14 -1.36 7.99 6.03
C VAL A 14 -2.80 7.66 6.42
N ALA A 15 -3.09 6.39 6.71
CA ALA A 15 -4.43 5.97 7.11
C ALA A 15 -4.89 6.67 8.40
N ASN A 16 -3.99 6.86 9.37
CA ASN A 16 -4.29 7.61 10.59
C ASN A 16 -4.63 9.07 10.32
N PHE A 17 -3.85 9.77 9.49
CA PHE A 17 -4.15 11.16 9.12
C PHE A 17 -5.47 11.30 8.37
N VAL A 18 -5.80 10.35 7.49
CA VAL A 18 -7.08 10.32 6.78
C VAL A 18 -8.24 10.11 7.77
N ALA A 19 -8.10 9.18 8.71
CA ALA A 19 -9.11 8.93 9.74
C ALA A 19 -9.33 10.15 10.65
N GLU A 20 -8.27 10.84 11.04
CA GLU A 20 -8.33 12.10 11.79
C GLU A 20 -9.08 13.18 10.99
N ALA A 21 -8.68 13.41 9.74
CA ALA A 21 -9.29 14.41 8.88
C ALA A 21 -10.78 14.14 8.62
N ALA A 22 -11.15 12.87 8.43
CA ALA A 22 -12.54 12.46 8.23
C ALA A 22 -13.42 12.65 9.47
N SER A 23 -12.82 12.57 10.66
CA SER A 23 -13.52 12.70 11.95
C SER A 23 -13.53 14.12 12.50
N ALA A 24 -12.71 15.01 11.96
CA ALA A 24 -12.59 16.40 12.38
C ALA A 24 -13.69 17.29 11.78
N ARG A 25 -13.77 18.54 12.27
CA ARG A 25 -14.58 19.56 11.60
C ARG A 25 -14.00 19.82 10.20
N PRO A 26 -14.84 20.02 9.17
CA PRO A 26 -14.37 20.33 7.82
C PRO A 26 -13.43 21.53 7.82
N LEU A 27 -12.22 21.35 7.27
CA LEU A 27 -11.20 22.40 7.18
C LEU A 27 -11.45 23.40 6.04
N SER A 28 -12.32 23.08 5.07
CA SER A 28 -12.52 23.87 3.85
C SER A 28 -11.18 24.24 3.17
N GLY A 29 -10.25 23.29 3.16
CA GLY A 29 -8.89 23.45 2.64
C GLY A 29 -8.16 22.11 2.61
N SER A 30 -6.88 22.15 2.24
CA SER A 30 -5.99 20.98 2.19
C SER A 30 -4.76 21.20 3.07
N PHE A 31 -4.13 20.11 3.49
CA PHE A 31 -2.83 20.12 4.15
C PHE A 31 -2.03 18.91 3.67
N ASP A 32 -0.71 19.05 3.67
CA ASP A 32 0.19 17.98 3.27
C ASP A 32 0.56 17.11 4.47
N ILE A 33 0.84 15.84 4.20
CA ILE A 33 1.38 14.88 5.16
C ILE A 33 2.67 14.31 4.60
N ALA A 34 3.65 14.06 5.45
CA ALA A 34 4.92 13.49 5.04
C ALA A 34 5.61 12.76 6.20
N GLY A 35 6.62 11.94 5.89
CA GLY A 35 7.44 11.33 6.92
C GLY A 35 8.55 12.26 7.41
N PRO A 36 9.35 11.81 8.39
CA PRO A 36 10.34 12.66 9.04
C PRO A 36 11.59 12.93 8.20
N GLN A 37 11.79 12.18 7.11
CA GLN A 37 13.05 12.16 6.36
C GLN A 37 12.83 12.58 4.90
N GLN A 38 13.47 13.68 4.49
CA GLN A 38 13.56 14.10 3.09
C GLN A 38 14.97 13.81 2.56
N LYS A 39 15.08 13.00 1.51
CA LYS A 39 16.34 12.64 0.83
C LYS A 39 16.07 12.37 -0.66
N PRO A 40 17.10 12.30 -1.52
CA PRO A 40 16.92 11.84 -2.90
C PRO A 40 16.19 10.50 -2.98
N MET A 41 15.26 10.36 -3.93
CA MET A 41 14.53 9.10 -4.15
C MET A 41 15.47 7.90 -4.39
N SER A 42 16.60 8.15 -5.06
CA SER A 42 17.65 7.15 -5.29
C SER A 42 18.20 6.56 -3.99
N ASP A 43 18.26 7.36 -2.92
CA ASP A 43 18.91 6.98 -1.67
C ASP A 43 18.00 6.04 -0.88
N PHE A 44 16.71 6.36 -0.79
CA PHE A 44 15.72 5.47 -0.20
C PHE A 44 15.64 4.11 -0.90
N LEU A 45 15.69 4.11 -2.24
CA LEU A 45 15.65 2.86 -3.00
C LEU A 45 16.94 2.06 -2.87
N SER A 46 18.10 2.73 -2.85
CA SER A 46 19.37 2.08 -2.57
C SER A 46 19.37 1.44 -1.19
N HIS A 47 18.87 2.18 -0.19
CA HIS A 47 18.74 1.69 1.17
C HIS A 47 17.79 0.51 1.25
N TYR A 48 16.63 0.59 0.59
CA TYR A 48 15.67 -0.51 0.52
C TYR A 48 16.29 -1.79 -0.07
N LEU A 49 17.00 -1.69 -1.19
CA LEU A 49 17.63 -2.85 -1.82
C LEU A 49 18.68 -3.46 -0.91
N ALA A 50 19.53 -2.62 -0.28
CA ALA A 50 20.53 -3.08 0.67
C ALA A 50 19.89 -3.80 1.87
N ALA A 51 18.86 -3.21 2.48
CA ALA A 51 18.14 -3.80 3.62
C ALA A 51 17.38 -5.08 3.25
N ALA A 52 16.95 -5.21 1.99
CA ALA A 52 16.32 -6.42 1.45
C ALA A 52 17.31 -7.51 1.00
N GLY A 53 18.62 -7.27 1.09
CA GLY A 53 19.65 -8.20 0.62
C GLY A 53 19.76 -8.30 -0.90
N ASP A 54 19.29 -7.29 -1.63
CA ASP A 54 19.32 -7.23 -3.08
C ASP A 54 20.56 -6.46 -3.57
N ALA A 55 21.37 -7.11 -4.41
CA ALA A 55 22.65 -6.56 -4.89
C ALA A 55 22.52 -5.59 -6.09
N ARG A 56 21.31 -5.34 -6.60
CA ARG A 56 21.10 -4.39 -7.70
C ARG A 56 21.50 -2.99 -7.26
N LYS A 57 22.20 -2.27 -8.15
CA LYS A 57 22.60 -0.87 -7.91
C LYS A 57 21.55 0.08 -8.44
N VAL A 58 21.18 1.08 -7.64
CA VAL A 58 20.39 2.22 -8.09
C VAL A 58 21.33 3.24 -8.70
N VAL A 59 21.02 3.70 -9.90
CA VAL A 59 21.75 4.78 -10.58
C VAL A 59 20.83 5.98 -10.69
N ALA A 60 21.28 7.13 -10.17
CA ALA A 60 20.61 8.40 -10.37
C ALA A 60 20.79 8.88 -11.82
N ASP A 61 19.69 9.28 -12.45
CA ASP A 61 19.63 9.72 -13.84
C ASP A 61 18.67 10.93 -13.89
N PRO A 62 19.20 12.15 -14.10
CA PRO A 62 18.40 13.39 -14.18
C PRO A 62 17.36 13.38 -15.29
N THR A 63 17.50 12.53 -16.30
CA THR A 63 16.55 12.41 -17.42
C THR A 63 15.46 11.37 -17.15
N ALA A 64 15.61 10.56 -16.10
CA ALA A 64 14.65 9.55 -15.74
C ALA A 64 13.35 10.19 -15.23
N LYS A 65 12.24 9.79 -15.83
CA LYS A 65 10.91 10.29 -15.48
C LYS A 65 10.28 9.45 -14.37
N TYR A 66 9.59 10.11 -13.46
CA TYR A 66 8.73 9.50 -12.45
C TYR A 66 7.28 9.53 -12.94
N PHE A 67 6.70 8.35 -13.19
CA PHE A 67 5.36 8.19 -13.81
C PHE A 67 5.13 9.05 -15.07
N GLY A 68 6.18 9.22 -15.88
CA GLY A 68 6.12 9.99 -17.13
C GLY A 68 6.36 11.50 -16.99
N ALA A 69 6.54 12.02 -15.77
CA ALA A 69 6.92 13.39 -15.50
C ALA A 69 8.39 13.52 -15.07
N ALA A 70 9.04 14.63 -15.40
CA ALA A 70 10.29 14.99 -14.75
C ALA A 70 9.97 15.41 -13.31
N VAL A 71 10.81 15.01 -12.35
CA VAL A 71 10.66 15.40 -10.94
C VAL A 71 11.96 15.99 -10.45
N ASP A 72 11.84 17.06 -9.69
CA ASP A 72 12.91 17.80 -9.02
C ASP A 72 12.76 17.70 -7.49
N ASP A 73 13.52 18.51 -6.77
CA ASP A 73 13.57 18.50 -5.30
C ASP A 73 12.31 19.05 -4.61
N GLU A 74 11.37 19.58 -5.39
CA GLU A 74 10.12 20.18 -4.93
C GLU A 74 8.90 19.34 -5.33
N SER A 75 9.08 18.33 -6.18
CA SER A 75 7.98 17.60 -6.81
C SER A 75 7.31 16.54 -5.94
N LEU A 76 8.05 15.89 -5.03
CA LEU A 76 7.58 14.75 -4.22
C LEU A 76 7.80 14.99 -2.72
N VAL A 77 7.80 16.25 -2.34
CA VAL A 77 7.96 16.73 -0.96
C VAL A 77 6.91 17.82 -0.72
N PRO A 78 6.44 18.02 0.52
CA PRO A 78 5.58 19.16 0.82
C PRO A 78 6.30 20.48 0.54
N LEU A 79 5.61 21.41 -0.11
CA LEU A 79 6.14 22.75 -0.41
C LEU A 79 5.85 23.78 0.69
N GLY A 80 5.04 23.39 1.67
CA GLY A 80 4.57 24.26 2.75
C GLY A 80 4.43 23.52 4.07
N PRO A 81 3.62 24.06 5.00
CA PRO A 81 3.34 23.40 6.27
C PRO A 81 2.79 21.99 6.05
N ALA A 82 3.50 21.00 6.58
CA ALA A 82 3.10 19.61 6.52
C ALA A 82 2.97 19.04 7.93
N LYS A 83 2.00 18.14 8.12
CA LYS A 83 1.99 17.28 9.30
C LYS A 83 3.00 16.16 9.05
N LEU A 84 4.03 16.12 9.89
CA LEU A 84 5.07 15.10 9.79
C LEU A 84 4.79 13.97 10.78
N ASP A 85 4.87 12.72 10.33
CA ASP A 85 4.98 11.59 11.24
C ASP A 85 6.42 11.40 11.73
N GLN A 86 6.60 10.62 12.79
CA GLN A 86 7.87 10.29 13.42
C GLN A 86 8.46 8.96 12.95
N LEU A 87 7.68 8.11 12.26
CA LEU A 87 8.16 6.81 11.81
C LEU A 87 9.16 6.96 10.66
N ASP A 88 10.45 6.73 10.96
CA ASP A 88 11.50 6.73 9.95
C ASP A 88 11.52 5.42 9.11
N PHE A 89 12.28 5.48 8.01
CA PHE A 89 12.39 4.37 7.07
C PHE A 89 12.94 3.09 7.73
N ASP A 90 13.95 3.21 8.59
CA ASP A 90 14.64 2.06 9.20
C ASP A 90 13.73 1.32 10.16
N THR A 91 13.02 2.08 10.99
CA THR A 91 12.04 1.59 11.94
C THR A 91 10.86 0.96 11.21
N TRP A 92 10.37 1.58 10.14
CA TRP A 92 9.33 1.00 9.29
C TRP A 92 9.79 -0.31 8.65
N PHE A 93 11.00 -0.35 8.08
CA PHE A 93 11.53 -1.52 7.40
C PHE A 93 11.73 -2.69 8.39
N ALA A 94 12.16 -2.43 9.62
CA ALA A 94 12.27 -3.46 10.65
C ALA A 94 10.90 -4.06 11.03
N LYS A 95 9.83 -3.25 11.07
CA LYS A 95 8.47 -3.68 11.44
C LYS A 95 7.77 -4.50 10.35
N ARG A 96 8.14 -4.33 9.08
CA ARG A 96 7.47 -4.99 7.92
C ARG A 96 7.48 -6.53 7.99
N GLY A 97 8.49 -7.10 8.63
CA GLY A 97 8.67 -8.56 8.73
C GLY A 97 7.60 -9.24 9.59
N CYS A 98 6.79 -8.47 10.31
CA CYS A 98 5.77 -8.99 11.21
C CYS A 98 4.35 -9.03 10.61
N ARG A 99 4.18 -9.08 9.27
CA ARG A 99 2.83 -9.15 8.68
C ARG A 99 2.75 -9.90 7.35
N LEU A 100 2.43 -11.19 7.46
CA LEU A 100 1.43 -12.00 6.72
C LEU A 100 1.88 -13.47 6.84
N PRO A 101 1.09 -14.36 7.46
CA PRO A 101 1.41 -15.78 7.49
C PRO A 101 1.16 -16.37 6.09
N ASN A 102 2.13 -16.22 5.16
CA ASN A 102 2.28 -16.87 3.83
C ASN A 102 2.58 -15.96 2.62
N TRP A 103 2.88 -14.66 2.77
CA TRP A 103 3.28 -13.86 1.60
C TRP A 103 4.72 -14.19 1.16
N PRO A 104 4.97 -14.54 -0.12
CA PRO A 104 6.32 -14.86 -0.58
C PRO A 104 7.20 -13.60 -0.57
N PRO A 105 8.48 -13.71 -0.14
CA PRO A 105 9.36 -12.56 -0.08
C PRO A 105 9.56 -11.93 -1.48
N PRO A 106 9.71 -10.59 -1.56
CA PRO A 106 10.05 -9.92 -2.81
C PRO A 106 11.35 -10.48 -3.38
N GLY A 107 11.37 -10.82 -4.66
CA GLY A 107 12.54 -11.42 -5.32
C GLY A 107 12.53 -12.95 -5.37
N THR A 108 11.48 -13.61 -4.88
CA THR A 108 11.27 -15.04 -5.15
C THR A 108 11.22 -15.27 -6.67
N PRO A 109 12.15 -16.03 -7.27
CA PRO A 109 12.10 -16.32 -8.69
C PRO A 109 10.76 -16.97 -9.01
N ARG A 110 10.02 -16.41 -9.99
CA ARG A 110 8.86 -17.10 -10.56
C ARG A 110 9.40 -18.31 -11.30
N GLY A 111 9.51 -19.44 -10.59
CA GLY A 111 9.80 -20.74 -11.19
C GLY A 111 8.84 -20.95 -12.36
N ASN A 112 9.37 -21.52 -13.44
CA ASN A 112 8.65 -21.72 -14.70
C ASN A 112 7.27 -22.34 -14.43
N LEU A 113 6.21 -21.55 -14.62
CA LEU A 113 4.84 -22.05 -14.68
C LEU A 113 4.75 -22.96 -15.90
N VAL A 114 4.96 -24.25 -15.70
CA VAL A 114 4.54 -25.26 -16.68
C VAL A 114 3.02 -25.12 -16.78
N ARG A 115 2.55 -24.69 -17.95
CA ARG A 115 1.14 -24.60 -18.31
C ARG A 115 0.56 -26.02 -18.26
N GLN A 116 0.05 -26.44 -17.11
CA GLN A 116 -0.80 -27.62 -17.01
C GLN A 116 -2.10 -27.31 -17.77
N GLY A 117 -2.60 -28.29 -18.51
CA GLY A 117 -3.72 -28.19 -19.45
C GLY A 117 -5.02 -27.64 -18.85
N PRO A 118 -6.05 -27.44 -19.69
CA PRO A 118 -7.23 -26.67 -19.31
C PRO A 118 -8.09 -27.44 -18.32
N GLY A 119 -8.30 -26.87 -17.12
CA GLY A 119 -9.40 -27.27 -16.22
C GLY A 119 -8.99 -27.83 -14.86
N GLY A 120 -8.32 -27.03 -14.01
CA GLY A 120 -8.10 -27.43 -12.61
C GLY A 120 -7.79 -26.26 -11.69
N PHE A 121 -8.82 -25.68 -11.08
CA PHE A 121 -8.65 -24.86 -9.87
C PHE A 121 -8.26 -25.79 -8.73
N ARG A 122 -7.00 -25.71 -8.25
CA ARG A 122 -6.63 -26.39 -7.01
C ARG A 122 -6.99 -25.48 -5.84
N GLY A 123 -8.02 -25.86 -5.10
CA GLY A 123 -8.47 -25.16 -3.89
C GLY A 123 -7.41 -25.14 -2.80
N TYR A 124 -7.50 -24.12 -1.95
CA TYR A 124 -6.78 -24.04 -0.68
C TYR A 124 -7.29 -25.14 0.26
N HIS A 125 -6.43 -26.10 0.57
CA HIS A 125 -6.67 -27.04 1.67
C HIS A 125 -6.23 -26.35 2.97
N SER A 126 -7.18 -25.72 3.66
CA SER A 126 -6.97 -25.33 5.05
C SER A 126 -7.06 -26.60 5.90
N LYS A 127 -5.99 -26.92 6.65
CA LYS A 127 -5.99 -28.03 7.59
C LYS A 127 -6.83 -27.58 8.79
N GLY A 128 -8.10 -28.01 8.81
CA GLY A 128 -9.02 -27.73 9.89
C GLY A 128 -8.63 -28.55 11.12
N ASP A 129 -8.25 -27.87 12.19
CA ASP A 129 -8.25 -28.43 13.53
C ASP A 129 -9.71 -28.49 14.01
N GLY A 130 -10.14 -29.70 14.35
CA GLY A 130 -11.54 -30.05 14.60
C GLY A 130 -12.10 -29.51 15.90
N ILE A 131 -13.35 -29.07 15.84
CA ILE A 131 -14.29 -29.05 16.97
C ILE A 131 -15.60 -29.68 16.49
N GLU A 132 -15.97 -30.74 17.19
CA GLU A 132 -17.03 -31.71 16.94
C GLU A 132 -18.42 -31.17 17.36
N GLY A 133 -19.48 -31.58 16.63
CA GLY A 133 -20.83 -31.80 17.20
C GLY A 133 -21.88 -30.69 17.01
N GLY A 134 -22.90 -30.95 16.18
CA GLY A 134 -24.06 -30.07 15.90
C GLY A 134 -25.18 -30.10 16.97
N PRO A 135 -26.51 -29.94 16.66
CA PRO A 135 -27.16 -29.99 15.34
C PRO A 135 -27.99 -28.75 14.93
N ALA A 136 -28.33 -28.77 13.64
CA ALA A 136 -29.17 -27.83 12.90
C ALA A 136 -30.67 -27.95 13.24
N LEU A 137 -31.39 -26.83 13.11
CA LEU A 137 -32.84 -26.61 12.87
C LEU A 137 -33.00 -25.08 12.74
N ASP A 138 -33.81 -24.44 11.90
CA ASP A 138 -34.67 -24.81 10.79
C ASP A 138 -34.90 -23.48 10.02
N LEU A 139 -34.96 -23.53 8.70
CA LEU A 139 -35.13 -22.38 7.81
C LEU A 139 -36.62 -22.12 7.59
N HIS A 140 -37.15 -21.01 8.11
CA HIS A 140 -38.42 -20.45 7.65
C HIS A 140 -38.30 -18.95 7.36
N SER A 141 -38.25 -18.67 6.05
CA SER A 141 -38.84 -17.55 5.29
C SER A 141 -39.31 -16.29 6.02
N THR A 142 -38.95 -15.11 5.49
CA THR A 142 -39.94 -14.20 4.87
C THR A 142 -39.30 -12.99 4.15
N HIS A 143 -39.81 -12.77 2.93
CA HIS A 143 -39.75 -11.59 2.06
C HIS A 143 -39.80 -10.22 2.76
N ARG A 144 -39.12 -9.19 2.19
CA ARG A 144 -39.75 -8.12 1.34
C ARG A 144 -38.88 -6.85 1.13
N ALA A 145 -38.79 -6.45 -0.15
CA ALA A 145 -38.68 -5.10 -0.78
C ALA A 145 -37.47 -4.20 -0.44
N ALA A 146 -36.61 -3.85 -1.40
CA ALA A 146 -36.75 -2.94 -2.56
C ALA A 146 -36.43 -1.46 -2.22
N GLY A 147 -35.32 -0.97 -2.79
CA GLY A 147 -34.90 0.43 -2.78
C GLY A 147 -33.83 0.66 -3.85
N THR A 148 -34.24 1.17 -5.01
CA THR A 148 -33.43 1.42 -6.21
C THR A 148 -32.42 2.57 -6.00
N PRO A 149 -31.15 2.48 -6.47
CA PRO A 149 -30.16 3.54 -6.31
C PRO A 149 -30.31 4.66 -7.37
N ARG A 150 -30.16 5.92 -6.95
CA ARG A 150 -30.09 7.10 -7.84
C ARG A 150 -28.62 7.44 -8.15
N PRO A 151 -28.24 7.74 -9.41
CA PRO A 151 -26.87 8.07 -9.78
C PRO A 151 -26.54 9.54 -9.46
N LEU A 152 -25.43 9.78 -8.77
CA LEU A 152 -24.82 11.11 -8.62
C LEU A 152 -23.84 11.33 -9.78
N LEU A 153 -24.12 12.35 -10.60
CA LEU A 153 -23.22 12.84 -11.63
C LEU A 153 -21.94 13.41 -10.99
N PHE A 154 -20.79 12.83 -11.34
CA PHE A 154 -19.49 13.49 -11.23
C PHE A 154 -19.32 14.45 -12.41
N ARG A 155 -19.04 15.73 -12.15
CA ARG A 155 -18.56 16.70 -13.14
C ARG A 155 -17.17 17.14 -12.70
N GLN A 156 -16.17 16.74 -13.49
CA GLN A 156 -14.79 17.20 -13.39
C GLN A 156 -14.71 18.68 -13.80
N VAL A 157 -13.95 19.47 -13.04
CA VAL A 157 -13.35 20.73 -13.50
C VAL A 157 -11.86 20.60 -13.26
#